data_AF-A0A022XEL2-F1
#
_entry.id   AF-A0A022XEL2-F1
#
_cell.length_a   1.000
_cell.length_b   1.000
_cell.length_c   1.000
_cell.angle_alpha   90.00
_cell.angle_beta   90.00
_cell.angle_gamma   90.00
#
_symmetry.space_group_name_H-M   'P 1'
#
loop_
_entity.id
_entity.type
_entity.pdbx_description
1 polymer ?
#
loop_
_entity_poly.entity_id
_entity_poly.type
_entity_poly.pdbx_seq_one_letter_code
_entity_poly.pdbx_strand_id
1 'polypeptide(L)'
;MEQSKSALEQLIKTSDVKKVPPKVKGRKRNRITDKPLSGLDVDALLQGEKRQRISPENAIPEFKQALANTDDINTVKEAVKQMCAIIENQIKHSLGDANYDRVVEYIGTMRDELISFEEPDLYNDFVRELKRKLLDDELGEDRRELWWLIRKKRIGLIDDKLVEISKVTEQEAKEFLSSKSK
;
A
#
# COMPACT_ATOMS: atom_id res chain seq x y z
N MET A 1 14.38 10.74 43.89
CA MET A 1 13.54 10.74 42.67
C MET A 1 12.27 11.60 42.81
N GLU A 2 11.81 11.93 44.03
CA GLU A 2 10.66 12.85 44.25
C GLU A 2 10.88 14.30 43.77
N GLN A 3 12.03 14.91 44.09
CA GLN A 3 12.26 16.34 43.83
C GLN A 3 12.26 16.70 42.35
N SER A 4 12.74 15.79 41.50
CA SER A 4 12.80 15.93 40.04
C SER A 4 11.41 15.98 39.40
N LYS A 5 10.39 15.36 40.01
CA LYS A 5 9.02 15.37 39.49
C LYS A 5 8.40 16.76 39.60
N SER A 6 8.58 17.44 40.73
CA SER A 6 8.01 18.78 40.95
C SER A 6 8.58 19.83 40.00
N ALA A 7 9.89 19.75 39.72
CA ALA A 7 10.55 20.66 38.79
C ALA A 7 10.08 20.42 37.34
N LEU A 8 9.88 19.15 36.95
CA LEU A 8 9.33 18.79 35.65
C LEU A 8 7.88 19.27 35.48
N GLU A 9 7.05 19.14 36.51
CA GLU A 9 5.65 19.61 36.48
C GLU A 9 5.54 21.12 36.33
N GLN A 10 6.38 21.90 37.02
CA GLN A 10 6.43 23.35 36.86
C GLN A 10 6.89 23.77 35.47
N LEU A 11 7.85 23.05 34.90
CA LEU A 11 8.34 23.29 33.54
C LEU A 11 7.25 23.00 32.49
N ILE A 12 6.54 21.87 32.61
CA ILE A 12 5.42 21.51 31.73
C ILE A 12 4.27 22.52 31.84
N LYS A 13 4.00 23.05 33.04
CA LYS A 13 2.92 24.04 33.23
C LYS A 13 3.27 25.41 32.65
N THR A 14 4.55 25.79 32.66
CA THR A 14 5.03 27.08 32.13
C THR A 14 5.20 27.04 30.62
N SER A 15 5.52 25.86 30.08
CA SER A 15 5.62 25.66 28.65
C SER A 15 4.24 25.27 28.09
N ASP A 16 3.59 26.19 27.37
CA ASP A 16 2.30 25.99 26.70
C ASP A 16 2.43 25.02 25.50
N VAL A 17 2.93 23.81 25.77
CA VAL A 17 3.20 22.77 24.77
C VAL A 17 1.87 22.12 24.42
N LYS A 18 1.27 22.59 23.34
CA LYS A 18 0.10 21.94 22.76
C LYS A 18 0.50 20.54 22.30
N LYS A 19 -0.18 19.52 22.86
CA LYS A 19 -0.03 18.14 22.41
C LYS A 19 -0.42 18.08 20.94
N VAL A 20 0.58 17.94 20.08
CA VAL A 20 0.36 17.64 18.66
C VAL A 20 -0.35 16.28 18.60
N PRO A 21 -1.39 16.11 17.78
CA PRO A 21 -1.99 14.80 17.56
C PRO A 21 -0.87 13.80 17.29
N PRO A 22 -0.86 12.62 17.94
CA PRO A 22 0.16 11.62 17.66
C PRO A 22 0.15 11.36 16.16
N LYS A 23 1.33 11.34 15.53
CA LYS A 23 1.46 10.83 14.16
C LYS A 23 0.71 9.51 14.13
N VAL A 24 -0.24 9.40 13.20
CA VAL A 24 -1.06 8.21 13.02
C VAL A 24 -0.08 7.07 12.76
N LYS A 25 0.21 6.25 13.77
CA LYS A 25 0.86 4.96 13.56
C LYS A 25 -0.03 4.22 12.57
N GLY A 26 0.57 3.54 11.59
CA GLY A 26 -0.16 2.76 10.59
C GLY A 26 -1.16 1.83 11.27
N ARG A 27 -2.15 1.35 10.50
CA ARG A 27 -3.22 0.50 11.02
C ARG A 27 -2.59 -0.76 11.63
N LYS A 28 -2.29 -0.72 12.93
CA LYS A 28 -1.87 -1.88 13.67
C LYS A 28 -2.93 -2.96 13.47
N ARG A 29 -2.48 -4.17 13.15
CA ARG A 29 -3.15 -5.50 13.07
C ARG A 29 -4.47 -5.72 13.84
N ASN A 30 -4.82 -4.89 14.81
CA ASN A 30 -6.07 -5.01 15.55
C ASN A 30 -7.18 -4.14 14.91
N ARG A 31 -7.74 -4.56 13.78
CA ARG A 31 -9.02 -4.01 13.30
C ARG A 31 -10.15 -4.58 14.15
N ILE A 32 -10.90 -3.70 14.82
CA ILE A 32 -12.22 -4.05 15.36
C ILE A 32 -13.19 -3.89 14.18
N THR A 33 -13.68 -4.99 13.63
CA THR A 33 -14.75 -4.97 12.62
C THR A 33 -16.08 -4.65 13.32
N ASP A 34 -16.75 -3.58 12.89
CA ASP A 34 -18.07 -3.22 13.40
C ASP A 34 -19.07 -4.33 13.06
N LYS A 35 -19.44 -5.13 14.07
CA LYS A 35 -20.44 -6.20 13.89
C LYS A 35 -21.80 -5.57 13.63
N PRO A 36 -22.53 -6.00 12.59
CA PRO A 36 -23.88 -5.49 12.34
C PRO A 36 -24.82 -5.86 13.48
N LEU A 37 -25.81 -4.98 13.75
CA LEU A 37 -26.80 -5.13 14.83
C LEU A 37 -27.58 -6.46 14.77
N SER A 38 -27.63 -7.08 13.58
CA SER A 38 -28.30 -8.36 13.31
C SER A 38 -27.53 -9.59 13.80
N GLY A 39 -26.28 -9.45 14.25
CA GLY A 39 -25.43 -10.58 14.62
C GLY A 39 -25.04 -11.48 13.44
N LEU A 40 -25.36 -11.09 12.20
CA LEU A 40 -24.98 -11.80 10.99
C LEU A 40 -23.54 -11.46 10.63
N ASP A 41 -22.64 -12.41 10.85
CA ASP A 41 -21.24 -12.30 10.43
C ASP A 41 -21.14 -12.64 8.93
N VAL A 42 -21.24 -11.60 8.09
CA VAL A 42 -21.12 -11.74 6.64
C VAL A 42 -19.73 -12.25 6.25
N ASP A 43 -18.70 -11.91 7.02
CA ASP A 43 -17.34 -12.38 6.77
C ASP A 43 -17.23 -13.89 7.03
N ALA A 44 -17.87 -14.42 8.09
CA ALA A 44 -17.93 -15.86 8.35
C ALA A 44 -18.67 -16.64 7.24
N LEU A 45 -19.68 -16.03 6.60
CA LEU A 45 -20.38 -16.63 5.46
C LEU A 45 -19.54 -16.64 4.18
N LEU A 46 -18.67 -15.64 4.02
CA LEU A 46 -17.78 -15.50 2.86
C LEU A 46 -16.45 -16.24 3.02
N GLN A 47 -16.15 -16.83 4.19
CA GLN A 47 -14.97 -17.66 4.46
C GLN A 47 -15.01 -19.07 3.80
N GLY A 48 -15.64 -19.20 2.63
CA GLY A 48 -15.52 -20.39 1.79
C GLY A 48 -14.07 -20.57 1.32
N GLU A 49 -13.47 -21.70 1.70
CA GLU A 49 -12.12 -22.20 1.39
C GLU A 49 -10.92 -21.31 1.77
N LYS A 50 -10.00 -21.90 2.55
CA LYS A 50 -8.81 -21.32 3.20
C LYS A 50 -7.74 -20.69 2.29
N ARG A 51 -8.00 -20.53 0.99
CA ARG A 51 -7.10 -19.86 0.04
C ARG A 51 -7.93 -18.93 -0.83
N GLN A 52 -8.06 -17.68 -0.41
CA GLN A 52 -8.65 -16.63 -1.24
C GLN A 52 -7.72 -16.37 -2.43
N ARG A 53 -8.03 -17.04 -3.54
CA ARG A 53 -7.43 -16.75 -4.84
C ARG A 53 -8.09 -15.47 -5.36
N ILE A 54 -7.29 -14.44 -5.61
CA ILE A 54 -7.75 -13.17 -6.15
C ILE A 54 -7.99 -13.35 -7.65
N SER A 55 -9.21 -13.07 -8.09
CA SER A 55 -9.64 -13.10 -9.48
C SER A 55 -9.27 -11.79 -10.19
N PRO A 56 -8.86 -11.82 -11.47
CA PRO A 56 -8.61 -10.60 -12.25
C PRO A 56 -9.85 -9.70 -12.40
N GLU A 57 -11.04 -10.29 -12.44
CA GLU A 57 -12.32 -9.60 -12.66
C GLU A 57 -12.76 -8.80 -11.43
N ASN A 58 -12.36 -9.24 -10.23
CA ASN A 58 -12.77 -8.62 -8.97
C ASN A 58 -11.58 -8.41 -8.01
N ALA A 59 -10.42 -8.04 -8.59
CA ALA A 59 -9.15 -8.05 -7.89
C ALA A 59 -9.10 -7.10 -6.68
N ILE A 60 -9.61 -5.87 -6.81
CA ILE A 60 -9.56 -4.88 -5.72
C ILE A 60 -10.36 -5.33 -4.49
N PRO A 61 -11.67 -5.67 -4.59
CA PRO A 61 -12.43 -6.11 -3.43
C PRO A 61 -11.85 -7.36 -2.76
N GLU A 62 -11.44 -8.35 -3.56
CA GLU A 62 -10.89 -9.61 -3.05
C GLU A 62 -9.53 -9.41 -2.39
N PHE A 63 -8.68 -8.54 -2.93
CA PHE A 63 -7.41 -8.17 -2.28
C PHE A 63 -7.65 -7.49 -0.92
N LYS A 64 -8.57 -6.51 -0.87
CA LYS A 64 -8.94 -5.85 0.39
C LYS A 64 -9.51 -6.84 1.40
N GLN A 65 -10.32 -7.79 0.95
CA GLN A 65 -10.88 -8.84 1.82
C GLN A 65 -9.79 -9.79 2.33
N ALA A 66 -8.84 -10.18 1.48
CA ALA A 66 -7.72 -11.04 1.86
C ALA A 66 -6.84 -10.40 2.93
N LEU A 67 -6.61 -9.09 2.83
CA LEU A 67 -5.87 -8.32 3.84
C LEU A 67 -6.69 -8.06 5.10
N ALA A 68 -7.98 -7.76 4.99
CA ALA A 68 -8.83 -7.45 6.14
C ALA A 68 -8.97 -8.61 7.13
N ASN A 69 -8.83 -9.86 6.66
CA ASN A 69 -9.07 -11.07 7.43
C ASN A 69 -7.79 -11.73 7.97
N THR A 70 -6.62 -11.09 7.84
CA THR A 70 -5.35 -11.72 8.21
C THR A 70 -4.40 -10.78 8.94
N ASP A 71 -3.76 -11.32 9.97
CA ASP A 71 -2.58 -10.73 10.61
C ASP A 71 -1.29 -11.44 10.16
N ASP A 72 -1.38 -12.53 9.41
CA ASP A 72 -0.24 -13.32 8.98
C ASP A 72 0.47 -12.67 7.79
N ILE A 73 1.75 -12.38 7.98
CA ILE A 73 2.60 -11.75 6.95
C ILE A 73 2.74 -12.62 5.70
N ASN A 74 2.67 -13.95 5.82
CA ASN A 74 2.75 -14.82 4.65
C ASN A 74 1.51 -14.69 3.78
N THR A 75 0.34 -14.58 4.39
CA THR A 75 -0.93 -14.31 3.69
C THR A 75 -0.90 -12.96 2.99
N VAL A 76 -0.39 -11.91 3.65
CA VAL A 76 -0.19 -10.58 3.02
C VAL A 76 0.72 -10.68 1.80
N LYS A 77 1.89 -11.33 1.94
CA LYS A 77 2.84 -11.53 0.83
C LYS A 77 2.22 -12.29 -0.34
N GLU A 78 1.43 -13.31 -0.08
CA GLU A 78 0.77 -14.09 -1.13
C GLU A 78 -0.32 -13.27 -1.84
N ALA A 79 -1.11 -12.49 -1.10
CA ALA A 79 -2.10 -11.57 -1.69
C ALA A 79 -1.42 -10.50 -2.56
N VAL A 80 -0.32 -9.91 -2.11
CA VAL A 80 0.49 -8.97 -2.88
C VAL A 80 1.01 -9.63 -4.15
N LYS A 81 1.59 -10.83 -4.05
CA LYS A 81 2.10 -11.58 -5.20
C LYS A 81 1.01 -11.86 -6.24
N GLN A 82 -0.19 -12.24 -5.81
CA GLN A 82 -1.33 -12.44 -6.71
C GLN A 82 -1.75 -11.13 -7.39
N MET A 83 -1.83 -10.02 -6.64
CA MET A 83 -2.13 -8.70 -7.22
C MET A 83 -1.06 -8.26 -8.23
N CYS A 84 0.23 -8.45 -7.94
CA CYS A 84 1.32 -8.17 -8.87
C CYS A 84 1.18 -8.97 -10.18
N ALA A 85 0.88 -10.26 -10.08
CA ALA A 85 0.66 -11.12 -11.24
C ALA A 85 -0.55 -10.67 -12.08
N ILE A 86 -1.64 -10.26 -11.43
CA ILE A 86 -2.82 -9.70 -12.10
C ILE A 86 -2.45 -8.40 -12.81
N ILE A 87 -1.75 -7.48 -12.15
CA ILE A 87 -1.30 -6.22 -12.76
C ILE A 87 -0.45 -6.49 -13.99
N GLU A 88 0.58 -7.33 -13.89
CA GLU A 88 1.45 -7.68 -15.03
C GLU A 88 0.67 -8.31 -16.19
N ASN A 89 -0.29 -9.19 -15.89
CA ASN A 89 -1.15 -9.81 -16.89
C ASN A 89 -2.04 -8.76 -17.60
N GLN A 90 -2.66 -7.86 -16.85
CA GLN A 90 -3.49 -6.78 -17.41
C GLN A 90 -2.70 -5.85 -18.33
N ILE A 91 -1.42 -5.58 -18.01
CA ILE A 91 -0.53 -4.79 -18.85
C ILE A 91 -0.18 -5.56 -20.14
N LYS A 92 0.26 -6.82 -20.01
CA LYS A 92 0.67 -7.66 -21.15
C LYS A 92 -0.45 -7.83 -22.18
N HIS A 93 -1.67 -8.06 -21.71
CA HIS A 93 -2.83 -8.32 -22.56
C HIS A 93 -3.67 -7.07 -22.84
N SER A 94 -3.19 -5.87 -22.50
CA SER A 94 -3.87 -4.61 -22.84
C SER A 94 -3.78 -4.34 -24.34
N LEU A 95 -4.92 -4.17 -25.00
CA LEU A 95 -4.97 -3.59 -26.35
C LEU A 95 -4.82 -2.07 -26.22
N GLY A 96 -3.64 -1.54 -26.55
CA GLY A 96 -3.30 -0.14 -26.29
C GLY A 96 -3.38 0.19 -24.80
N ASP A 97 -4.05 1.28 -24.46
CA ASP A 97 -4.24 1.85 -23.12
C ASP A 97 -5.52 1.36 -22.40
N ALA A 98 -6.30 0.45 -23.02
CA ALA A 98 -7.62 0.05 -22.52
C ALA A 98 -7.65 -0.43 -21.05
N ASN A 99 -6.56 -1.03 -20.56
CA ASN A 99 -6.46 -1.50 -19.17
C ASN A 99 -5.69 -0.54 -18.25
N TYR A 100 -5.16 0.59 -18.74
CA TYR A 100 -4.22 1.42 -17.96
C TYR A 100 -4.87 2.05 -16.74
N ASP A 101 -6.08 2.60 -16.87
CA ASP A 101 -6.80 3.16 -15.72
C ASP A 101 -7.02 2.09 -14.64
N ARG A 102 -7.42 0.88 -15.04
CA ARG A 102 -7.59 -0.25 -14.12
C ARG A 102 -6.28 -0.63 -13.43
N VAL A 103 -5.19 -0.72 -14.18
CA VAL A 103 -3.85 -1.02 -13.63
C VAL A 103 -3.41 0.04 -12.63
N VAL A 104 -3.60 1.32 -12.95
CA VAL A 104 -3.29 2.45 -12.07
C VAL A 104 -4.07 2.34 -10.76
N GLU A 105 -5.36 2.00 -10.82
CA GLU A 105 -6.19 1.78 -9.63
C GLU A 105 -5.73 0.57 -8.80
N TYR A 106 -5.28 -0.52 -9.46
CA TYR A 106 -4.75 -1.69 -8.78
C TYR A 106 -3.47 -1.36 -8.00
N ILE A 107 -2.53 -0.64 -8.64
CA ILE A 107 -1.28 -0.21 -8.00
C ILE A 107 -1.58 0.77 -6.86
N GLY A 108 -2.47 1.75 -7.08
CA GLY A 108 -2.87 2.72 -6.06
C GLY A 108 -3.50 2.06 -4.84
N THR A 109 -4.43 1.12 -5.06
CA THR A 109 -5.04 0.34 -3.98
C THR A 109 -4.00 -0.46 -3.20
N MET A 110 -3.11 -1.16 -3.91
CA MET A 110 -2.05 -1.93 -3.27
C MET A 110 -1.11 -1.05 -2.45
N ARG A 111 -0.81 0.17 -2.93
CA ARG A 111 -0.03 1.17 -2.21
C ARG A 111 -0.70 1.56 -0.89
N ASP A 112 -1.97 1.92 -0.93
CA ASP A 112 -2.71 2.40 0.24
C ASP A 112 -2.87 1.33 1.32
N GLU A 113 -3.12 0.10 0.91
CA GLU A 113 -3.18 -1.03 1.84
C GLU A 113 -1.79 -1.34 2.43
N LEU A 114 -0.72 -1.36 1.64
CA LEU A 114 0.62 -1.63 2.17
C LEU A 114 1.19 -0.49 3.03
N ILE A 115 0.80 0.76 2.78
CA ILE A 115 1.02 1.86 3.74
C ILE A 115 0.28 1.56 5.05
N SER A 116 -0.97 1.14 4.97
CA SER A 116 -1.79 0.83 6.14
C SER A 116 -1.21 -0.29 6.98
N PHE A 117 -0.66 -1.32 6.34
CA PHE A 117 0.01 -2.46 6.99
C PHE A 117 1.45 -2.16 7.46
N GLU A 118 1.98 -0.96 7.18
CA GLU A 118 3.38 -0.63 7.40
C GLU A 118 4.33 -1.63 6.70
N GLU A 119 4.00 -2.06 5.48
CA GLU A 119 4.84 -2.98 4.68
C GLU A 119 5.36 -2.29 3.39
N PRO A 120 6.14 -1.20 3.50
CA PRO A 120 6.54 -0.38 2.35
C PRO A 120 7.51 -1.11 1.41
N ASP A 121 8.33 -2.03 1.93
CA ASP A 121 9.32 -2.77 1.13
C ASP A 121 8.64 -3.65 0.08
N LEU A 122 7.53 -4.33 0.42
CA LEU A 122 6.77 -5.15 -0.53
C LEU A 122 6.26 -4.35 -1.73
N TYR A 123 5.78 -3.13 -1.47
CA TYR A 123 5.31 -2.25 -2.53
C TYR A 123 6.47 -1.66 -3.34
N ASN A 124 7.50 -1.16 -2.66
CA ASN A 124 8.63 -0.49 -3.29
C ASN A 124 9.40 -1.43 -4.22
N ASP A 125 9.60 -2.69 -3.82
CA ASP A 125 10.25 -3.71 -4.63
C ASP A 125 9.45 -3.97 -5.91
N PHE A 126 8.13 -4.16 -5.78
CA PHE A 126 7.24 -4.33 -6.92
C PHE A 126 7.29 -3.14 -7.89
N VAL A 127 7.18 -1.90 -7.40
CA VAL A 127 7.13 -0.74 -8.29
C VAL A 127 8.47 -0.50 -9.01
N ARG A 128 9.60 -0.81 -8.36
CA ARG A 128 10.91 -0.79 -9.02
C ARG A 128 11.01 -1.83 -10.12
N GLU A 129 10.56 -3.06 -9.83
CA GLU A 129 10.53 -4.14 -10.81
C GLU A 129 9.58 -3.82 -11.97
N LEU A 130 8.35 -3.36 -11.67
CA LEU A 130 7.37 -2.96 -12.67
C LEU A 130 7.96 -1.88 -13.60
N LYS A 131 8.58 -0.84 -13.03
CA LYS A 131 9.24 0.20 -13.84
C LYS A 131 10.31 -0.41 -14.74
N ARG A 132 11.17 -1.29 -14.25
CA ARG A 132 12.17 -1.97 -15.08
C ARG A 132 11.51 -2.73 -16.23
N LYS A 133 10.52 -3.59 -15.93
CA LYS A 133 9.79 -4.38 -16.93
C LYS A 133 9.06 -3.53 -17.99
N LEU A 134 8.57 -2.36 -17.60
CA LEU A 134 7.92 -1.40 -18.52
C LEU A 134 8.93 -0.69 -19.44
N LEU A 135 10.16 -0.45 -18.97
CA LEU A 135 11.20 0.22 -19.75
C LEU A 135 11.98 -0.74 -20.64
N ASP A 136 12.06 -2.00 -20.25
CA ASP A 136 12.72 -3.08 -20.98
C ASP A 136 11.75 -3.82 -21.93
N ASP A 137 10.53 -3.29 -22.13
CA ASP A 137 9.45 -3.84 -22.97
C ASP A 137 9.05 -5.30 -22.65
N GLU A 138 9.34 -5.80 -21.44
CA GLU A 138 8.99 -7.17 -20.99
C GLU A 138 7.48 -7.39 -20.80
N LEU A 139 6.71 -6.30 -20.70
CA LEU A 139 5.24 -6.31 -20.57
C LEU A 139 4.52 -5.93 -21.87
N GLY A 140 5.20 -6.07 -23.00
CA GLY A 140 4.75 -5.65 -24.31
C GLY A 140 5.44 -4.37 -24.76
N GLU A 141 5.35 -4.10 -26.06
CA GLU A 141 5.99 -2.95 -26.69
C GLU A 141 5.30 -1.63 -26.30
N ASP A 142 6.11 -0.57 -26.14
CA ASP A 142 5.69 0.81 -25.95
C ASP A 142 4.73 1.05 -24.77
N ARG A 143 5.04 0.45 -23.61
CA ARG A 143 4.27 0.68 -22.37
C ARG A 143 4.71 1.94 -21.60
N ARG A 144 5.39 2.87 -22.29
CA ARG A 144 5.92 4.11 -21.71
C ARG A 144 4.81 5.05 -21.23
N GLU A 145 3.66 5.04 -21.90
CA GLU A 145 2.48 5.84 -21.51
C GLU A 145 1.93 5.43 -20.14
N LEU A 146 1.92 4.12 -19.82
CA LEU A 146 1.52 3.66 -18.49
C LEU A 146 2.44 4.22 -17.40
N TRP A 147 3.75 4.25 -17.64
CA TRP A 147 4.69 4.87 -16.70
C TRP A 147 4.43 6.37 -16.53
N TRP A 148 4.06 7.07 -17.60
CA TRP A 148 3.65 8.46 -17.52
C TRP A 148 2.39 8.65 -16.65
N LEU A 149 1.39 7.77 -16.78
CA LEU A 149 0.18 7.80 -15.94
C LEU A 149 0.49 7.56 -14.46
N ILE A 150 1.34 6.58 -14.14
CA ILE A 150 1.80 6.31 -12.76
C ILE A 150 2.44 7.56 -12.14
N ARG A 151 3.30 8.25 -12.92
CA ARG A 151 3.91 9.51 -12.48
C ARG A 151 2.90 10.62 -12.28
N LYS A 152 1.97 10.80 -13.23
CA LYS A 152 0.90 11.81 -13.18
C LYS A 152 0.04 11.65 -11.94
N LYS A 153 -0.28 10.41 -11.57
CA LYS A 153 -1.07 10.05 -10.39
C LYS A 153 -0.26 9.98 -9.09
N ARG A 154 1.05 10.22 -9.15
CA ARG A 154 1.98 10.19 -7.99
C ARG A 154 2.04 8.85 -7.26
N ILE A 155 1.85 7.74 -7.98
CA ILE A 155 1.85 6.37 -7.45
C ILE A 155 3.30 5.82 -7.40
N GLY A 156 4.21 6.65 -6.87
CA GLY A 156 5.63 6.32 -6.71
C GLY A 156 5.91 5.52 -5.44
N LEU A 157 7.20 5.39 -5.11
CA LEU A 157 7.66 4.72 -3.90
C LEU A 157 7.00 5.30 -2.63
N ILE A 158 6.93 4.48 -1.60
CA ILE A 158 6.54 4.85 -0.24
C ILE A 158 7.82 5.26 0.49
N ASP A 159 7.90 6.52 0.89
CA ASP A 159 9.05 7.09 1.61
C ASP A 159 8.88 7.03 3.14
N ASP A 160 9.95 7.40 3.83
CA ASP A 160 10.06 7.53 5.29
C ASP A 160 9.11 8.57 5.91
N LYS A 161 8.61 9.53 5.12
CA LYS A 161 7.59 10.48 5.55
C LYS A 161 6.20 9.85 5.62
N LEU A 162 5.88 8.97 4.69
CA LEU A 162 4.62 8.24 4.66
C LEU A 162 4.61 7.08 5.66
N VAL A 163 5.68 6.31 5.71
CA VAL A 163 5.83 5.16 6.62
C VAL A 163 7.22 5.19 7.23
N GLU A 164 7.30 5.38 8.55
CA GLU A 164 8.56 5.60 9.27
C GLU A 164 9.58 4.45 9.10
N ILE A 165 9.10 3.21 8.91
CA ILE A 165 9.98 2.05 8.71
C ILE A 165 10.50 1.92 7.27
N SER A 166 10.06 2.77 6.34
CA SER A 166 10.56 2.77 4.97
C SER A 166 12.03 3.16 4.93
N LYS A 167 12.81 2.44 4.12
CA LYS A 167 14.23 2.74 3.87
C LYS A 167 14.42 3.79 2.77
N VAL A 168 13.34 4.17 2.09
CA VAL A 168 13.36 5.11 0.97
C VAL A 168 13.18 6.53 1.50
N THR A 169 14.08 7.42 1.13
CA THR A 169 13.95 8.84 1.49
C THR A 169 12.94 9.54 0.58
N GLU A 170 12.32 10.62 1.05
CA GLU A 170 11.46 11.47 0.21
C GLU A 170 12.17 11.94 -1.08
N GLN A 171 13.46 12.24 -1.00
CA GLN A 171 14.25 12.66 -2.15
C GLN A 171 14.40 11.53 -3.17
N GLU A 172 14.71 10.32 -2.73
CA GLU A 172 14.79 9.14 -3.59
C GLU A 172 13.44 8.84 -4.25
N ALA A 173 12.33 8.95 -3.51
CA ALA A 173 10.99 8.76 -4.05
C ALA A 173 10.67 9.79 -5.15
N LYS A 174 11.04 11.06 -4.96
CA LYS A 174 10.90 12.12 -5.97
C LYS A 174 11.78 11.85 -7.20
N GLU A 175 13.04 11.46 -7.00
CA GLU A 175 13.98 11.15 -8.07
C GLU A 175 13.49 9.98 -8.92
N PHE A 176 13.06 8.89 -8.28
CA PHE A 176 12.50 7.72 -8.91
C PHE A 176 11.33 8.06 -9.84
N LEU A 177 10.50 9.01 -9.41
CA LEU A 177 9.32 9.48 -10.10
C LEU A 177 9.63 10.54 -11.15
N SER A 178 10.84 11.12 -11.13
CA SER A 178 11.30 12.17 -12.05
C SER A 178 12.16 11.62 -13.19
N SER A 179 12.87 10.51 -12.99
CA SER A 179 13.72 9.88 -13.99
C SER A 179 12.92 9.59 -15.26
N LYS A 180 13.32 10.18 -16.39
CA LYS A 180 12.74 9.90 -17.70
C LYS A 180 13.15 8.48 -18.12
N SER A 181 12.24 7.76 -18.77
CA SER A 181 12.57 6.61 -19.60
C SER A 181 13.62 7.10 -20.62
N LYS A 182 14.75 6.40 -20.74
CA LYS A 182 15.79 6.74 -21.72
C LYS A 182 15.32 6.44 -23.15
#